data_AF-A0A2M8LA97-F1
#
_entry.id   AF-A0A2M8LA97-F1
#
_cell.length_a   1.000
_cell.length_b   1.000
_cell.length_c   1.000
_cell.angle_alpha   90.00
_cell.angle_beta   90.00
_cell.angle_gamma   90.00
#
_symmetry.space_group_name_H-M   'P 1'
#
loop_
_entity.id
_entity.type
_entity.pdbx_description
1 polymer ?
#
loop_
_entity_poly.entity_id
_entity_poly.type
_entity_poly.pdbx_seq_one_letter_code
_entity_poly.pdbx_strand_id
1 'polypeptide(L)'
;MTFFLRIFLIRNYFTKMKKITEKIYKELLSRKSALVIGRTDSGKTHYVLNELIPFLKMKKINVIYFPNCSDLLNIPNNMDVAIIDEAETLMDKDFLERQYPDNKPYYSAEYLEKVKNWHNKLKNIKTPSVFILTRNGKEEIKYLIDNLKTIDWGTAVNCFVFEG
;
A
#
# COMPACT_ATOMS: atom_id res chain seq x y z
N MET A 1 -6.07 -10.95 -35.48
CA MET A 1 -5.51 -9.68 -34.97
C MET A 1 -5.61 -9.53 -33.44
N THR A 2 -5.84 -10.62 -32.68
CA THR A 2 -6.05 -10.59 -31.22
C THR A 2 -4.85 -11.09 -30.40
N PHE A 3 -3.99 -11.96 -30.98
CA PHE A 3 -2.86 -12.56 -30.27
C PHE A 3 -1.69 -11.57 -30.04
N PHE A 4 -1.35 -10.76 -31.05
CA PHE A 4 -0.29 -9.75 -30.96
C PHE A 4 -0.62 -8.62 -29.97
N LEU A 5 -1.88 -8.17 -29.92
CA LEU A 5 -2.32 -7.17 -28.97
C LEU A 5 -2.21 -7.69 -27.52
N ARG A 6 -2.54 -8.97 -27.30
CA ARG A 6 -2.46 -9.63 -26.00
C ARG A 6 -1.01 -9.74 -25.52
N ILE A 7 -0.08 -10.17 -26.39
CA ILE A 7 1.35 -10.26 -26.05
C ILE A 7 1.94 -8.88 -25.73
N PHE A 8 1.56 -7.85 -26.49
CA PHE A 8 2.04 -6.49 -26.28
C PHE A 8 1.56 -5.91 -24.93
N LEU A 9 0.28 -6.10 -24.60
CA LEU A 9 -0.29 -5.68 -23.31
C LEU A 9 0.37 -6.41 -22.13
N ILE A 10 0.60 -7.72 -22.26
CA ILE A 10 1.30 -8.53 -21.25
C ILE A 10 2.74 -8.02 -21.04
N ARG A 11 3.49 -7.78 -22.12
CA ARG A 11 4.86 -7.25 -22.04
C ARG A 11 4.93 -5.87 -21.37
N ASN A 12 4.01 -4.98 -21.69
CA ASN A 12 3.96 -3.65 -21.07
C ASN A 12 3.61 -3.72 -19.59
N TYR A 13 2.67 -4.59 -19.22
CA TYR A 13 2.32 -4.86 -17.82
C TYR A 13 3.54 -5.36 -17.02
N PHE A 14 4.23 -6.40 -17.49
CA PHE A 14 5.44 -6.91 -16.83
C PHE A 14 6.54 -5.85 -16.70
N THR A 15 6.73 -5.03 -17.74
CA THR A 15 7.74 -3.96 -17.71
C THR A 15 7.40 -2.89 -16.68
N LYS A 16 6.13 -2.53 -16.55
CA LYS A 16 5.65 -1.57 -15.55
C LYS A 16 5.75 -2.12 -14.14
N MET A 17 5.37 -3.38 -13.92
CA MET A 17 5.49 -4.06 -12.62
C MET A 17 6.96 -4.20 -12.19
N LYS A 18 7.86 -4.49 -13.12
CA LYS A 18 9.29 -4.49 -12.82
C LYS A 18 9.79 -3.12 -12.36
N LYS A 19 9.34 -2.03 -13.00
CA LYS A 19 9.73 -0.66 -12.63
C LYS A 19 9.24 -0.28 -11.22
N ILE A 20 8.00 -0.59 -10.86
CA ILE A 20 7.48 -0.28 -9.52
C ILE A 20 8.18 -1.13 -8.44
N THR A 21 8.41 -2.42 -8.69
CA THR A 21 9.16 -3.31 -7.78
C THR A 21 10.57 -2.79 -7.50
N GLU A 22 11.31 -2.40 -8.55
CA GLU A 22 12.67 -1.86 -8.41
C GLU A 22 12.69 -0.52 -7.65
N LYS A 23 11.67 0.33 -7.85
CA LYS A 23 11.55 1.58 -7.09
C LYS A 23 11.26 1.30 -5.61
N ILE A 24 10.29 0.45 -5.30
CA ILE A 24 9.97 0.04 -3.92
C ILE A 24 11.22 -0.54 -3.26
N TYR A 25 11.94 -1.42 -3.94
CA TYR A 25 13.19 -1.99 -3.42
C TYR A 25 14.24 -0.93 -3.07
N LYS A 26 14.44 0.08 -3.93
CA LYS A 26 15.36 1.19 -3.63
C LYS A 26 14.95 1.99 -2.40
N GLU A 27 13.65 2.24 -2.22
CA GLU A 27 13.14 2.92 -1.02
C GLU A 27 13.46 2.11 0.24
N LEU A 28 13.16 0.81 0.22
CA LEU A 28 13.41 -0.09 1.35
C LEU A 28 14.90 -0.16 1.71
N LEU A 29 15.79 -0.23 0.72
CA LEU A 29 17.25 -0.19 0.94
C LEU A 29 17.70 1.13 1.59
N SER A 30 17.06 2.24 1.24
CA SER A 30 17.33 3.56 1.84
C SER A 30 16.70 3.74 3.23
N ARG A 31 16.20 2.65 3.83
CA ARG A 31 15.48 2.62 5.10
C ARG A 31 14.17 3.43 5.10
N LYS A 32 13.58 3.65 3.92
CA LYS A 32 12.29 4.33 3.75
C LYS A 32 11.17 3.35 3.48
N SER A 33 9.96 3.74 3.85
CA SER A 33 8.75 2.96 3.59
C SER A 33 8.08 3.39 2.28
N ALA A 34 7.28 2.49 1.73
CA ALA A 34 6.51 2.72 0.51
C ALA A 34 5.01 2.61 0.80
N LEU A 35 4.21 3.43 0.13
CA LEU A 35 2.76 3.31 0.12
C LEU A 35 2.31 2.99 -1.30
N VAL A 36 1.74 1.80 -1.51
CA VAL A 36 1.19 1.38 -2.80
C VAL A 36 -0.31 1.62 -2.79
N ILE A 37 -0.78 2.49 -3.67
CA ILE A 37 -2.18 2.92 -3.72
C ILE A 37 -2.79 2.43 -5.03
N GLY A 38 -3.98 1.84 -4.98
CA GLY A 38 -4.71 1.48 -6.19
C GLY A 38 -6.16 1.12 -5.90
N ARG A 39 -6.93 0.91 -6.96
CA ARG A 39 -8.38 0.65 -6.86
C ARG A 39 -8.69 -0.72 -6.27
N THR A 40 -9.92 -0.91 -5.80
CA THR A 40 -10.44 -2.25 -5.52
C THR A 40 -10.26 -3.12 -6.77
N ASP A 41 -9.92 -4.39 -6.56
CA ASP A 41 -9.70 -5.40 -7.60
C ASP A 41 -8.60 -5.07 -8.63
N SER A 42 -7.75 -4.06 -8.37
CA SER A 42 -6.63 -3.76 -9.26
C SER A 42 -5.51 -4.80 -9.19
N GLY A 43 -5.64 -5.90 -8.45
CA GLY A 43 -4.61 -6.95 -8.38
C GLY A 43 -3.41 -6.64 -7.46
N LYS A 44 -3.50 -5.65 -6.55
CA LYS A 44 -2.40 -5.27 -5.63
C LYS A 44 -1.91 -6.46 -4.80
N THR A 45 -2.83 -7.18 -4.17
CA THR A 45 -2.53 -8.38 -3.37
C THR A 45 -1.84 -9.45 -4.22
N HIS A 46 -2.32 -9.68 -5.45
CA HIS A 46 -1.69 -10.63 -6.38
C HIS A 46 -0.26 -10.20 -6.73
N TYR A 47 -0.04 -8.92 -7.04
CA TYR A 47 1.29 -8.36 -7.28
C TYR A 47 2.21 -8.52 -6.06
N VAL A 48 1.72 -8.19 -4.86
CA VAL A 48 2.51 -8.31 -3.64
C VAL A 48 2.97 -9.75 -3.43
N LEU A 49 2.05 -10.71 -3.53
CA LEU A 49 2.32 -12.11 -3.24
C LEU A 49 3.16 -12.82 -4.31
N ASN A 50 2.97 -12.48 -5.59
CA ASN A 50 3.56 -13.22 -6.71
C ASN A 50 4.75 -12.50 -7.36
N GLU A 51 4.91 -11.20 -7.15
CA GLU A 51 5.99 -10.41 -7.76
C GLU A 51 6.90 -9.78 -6.70
N LEU A 52 6.34 -8.93 -5.82
CA LEU A 52 7.14 -8.14 -4.88
C LEU A 52 7.82 -9.01 -3.81
N ILE A 53 7.06 -9.86 -3.11
CA ILE A 53 7.62 -10.73 -2.07
C ILE A 53 8.66 -11.70 -2.64
N PRO A 54 8.40 -12.43 -3.75
CA PRO A 54 9.41 -13.29 -4.37
C PRO A 54 10.67 -12.52 -4.79
N PHE A 55 10.51 -11.32 -5.37
CA PHE A 55 11.65 -10.47 -5.73
C PHE A 55 12.50 -10.09 -4.51
N LEU A 56 11.88 -9.64 -3.41
CA LEU A 56 12.60 -9.28 -2.18
C LEU A 56 13.29 -10.49 -1.54
N LYS A 57 12.64 -11.66 -1.52
CA LYS A 57 13.24 -12.91 -1.04
C LYS A 57 14.45 -13.34 -1.89
N MET A 58 14.39 -13.19 -3.21
CA MET A 58 15.52 -13.43 -4.11
C MET A 58 16.70 -12.49 -3.79
N LYS A 59 16.42 -11.27 -3.31
CA LYS A 59 17.43 -10.32 -2.79
C LYS A 59 17.87 -10.62 -1.35
N LYS A 60 17.49 -11.77 -0.78
CA LYS A 60 17.78 -12.20 0.59
C LYS A 60 17.23 -11.26 1.68
N ILE A 61 16.13 -10.56 1.40
CA ILE A 61 15.41 -9.75 2.39
C ILE A 61 14.39 -10.64 3.11
N ASN A 62 14.40 -10.63 4.44
CA ASN A 62 13.39 -11.31 5.23
C ASN A 62 12.12 -10.46 5.30
N VAL A 63 11.07 -10.91 4.60
CA VAL A 63 9.80 -10.21 4.47
C VAL A 63 8.71 -10.92 5.27
N ILE A 64 7.99 -10.17 6.11
CA ILE A 64 6.77 -10.63 6.77
C ILE A 64 5.57 -9.93 6.13
N TYR A 65 4.59 -10.72 5.72
CA TYR A 65 3.37 -10.23 5.10
C TYR A 65 2.19 -10.34 6.07
N PHE A 66 1.48 -9.24 6.25
CA PHE A 66 0.24 -9.14 7.02
C PHE A 66 -0.90 -8.85 6.04
N PRO A 67 -1.89 -9.75 5.90
CA PRO A 67 -2.98 -9.56 4.95
C PRO A 67 -3.96 -8.45 5.36
N ASN A 68 -3.94 -8.04 6.63
CA ASN A 68 -4.70 -6.93 7.15
C ASN A 68 -4.05 -6.39 8.44
N CYS A 69 -4.49 -5.22 8.89
CA CYS A 69 -3.97 -4.58 10.10
C CYS A 69 -4.42 -5.23 11.42
N SER A 70 -5.40 -6.14 11.40
CA SER A 70 -5.89 -6.82 12.61
C SER A 70 -4.89 -7.85 13.11
N ASP A 71 -4.11 -8.46 12.21
CA ASP A 71 -3.16 -9.54 12.47
C ASP A 71 -1.81 -9.09 13.06
N LEU A 72 -1.66 -7.79 13.38
CA LEU A 72 -0.43 -7.17 13.92
C LEU A 72 -0.15 -7.51 15.40
N LEU A 73 -0.56 -8.68 15.88
CA LEU A 73 -0.46 -9.06 17.30
C LEU A 73 0.94 -9.57 17.71
N ASN A 74 1.71 -10.11 16.75
CA ASN A 74 3.03 -10.70 17.02
C ASN A 74 4.03 -10.32 15.91
N ILE A 75 4.50 -9.07 15.93
CA ILE A 75 5.49 -8.59 14.97
C ILE A 75 6.83 -9.29 15.24
N PRO A 76 7.37 -10.12 14.32
CA PRO A 76 8.61 -10.83 14.55
C PRO A 76 9.81 -9.89 14.68
N ASN A 77 10.72 -10.19 15.61
CA ASN A 77 11.91 -9.36 15.84
C ASN A 77 12.96 -9.44 14.72
N ASN A 78 12.92 -10.46 13.86
CA ASN A 78 13.95 -10.76 12.87
C ASN A 78 13.58 -10.39 11.43
N MET A 79 12.63 -9.48 11.22
CA MET A 79 12.23 -9.05 9.88
C MET A 79 13.04 -7.85 9.36
N ASP A 80 13.32 -7.83 8.07
CA ASP A 80 13.93 -6.67 7.41
C ASP A 80 12.85 -5.71 6.89
N VAL A 81 11.74 -6.27 6.40
CA VAL A 81 10.63 -5.52 5.80
C VAL A 81 9.29 -6.12 6.23
N ALA A 82 8.35 -5.25 6.63
CA ALA A 82 6.95 -5.62 6.80
C ALA A 82 6.15 -5.18 5.56
N ILE A 83 5.27 -6.05 5.06
CA ILE A 83 4.27 -5.68 4.06
C ILE A 83 2.90 -5.81 4.70
N ILE A 84 2.16 -4.71 4.73
CA ILE A 84 0.85 -4.63 5.37
C ILE A 84 -0.16 -4.36 4.26
N ASP A 85 -0.96 -5.38 3.94
CA ASP A 85 -2.11 -5.22 3.06
C ASP A 85 -3.30 -4.63 3.83
N GLU A 86 -4.22 -4.02 3.10
CA GLU A 86 -5.40 -3.34 3.65
C GLU A 86 -5.07 -2.34 4.77
N ALA A 87 -4.01 -1.54 4.57
CA ALA A 87 -3.77 -0.39 5.42
C ALA A 87 -4.84 0.68 5.17
N GLU A 88 -5.19 1.45 6.19
CA GLU A 88 -6.14 2.56 6.09
C GLU A 88 -5.51 3.84 6.65
N THR A 89 -5.79 4.96 6.01
CA THR A 89 -5.36 6.30 6.43
C THR A 89 -6.58 7.18 6.68
N LEU A 90 -6.47 8.10 7.63
CA LEU A 90 -7.50 9.11 7.90
C LEU A 90 -7.11 10.51 7.37
N MET A 91 -5.94 10.63 6.73
CA MET A 91 -5.40 11.88 6.20
C MET A 91 -6.25 12.51 5.08
N ASP A 92 -7.04 11.70 4.37
CA ASP A 92 -7.96 12.14 3.33
C ASP A 92 -9.42 12.18 3.79
N LYS A 93 -9.71 11.97 5.07
CA LYS A 93 -11.08 11.98 5.61
C LYS A 93 -11.84 13.27 5.24
N ASP A 94 -11.25 14.44 5.47
CA ASP A 94 -11.89 15.73 5.17
C ASP A 94 -12.08 15.95 3.66
N PHE A 95 -11.23 15.34 2.83
CA PHE A 95 -11.41 15.33 1.38
C PHE A 95 -12.59 14.43 1.00
N LEU A 96 -12.65 13.21 1.54
CA LEU A 96 -13.72 12.25 1.29
C LEU A 96 -15.09 12.79 1.74
N GLU A 97 -15.18 13.41 2.92
CA GLU A 97 -16.43 14.02 3.41
C GLU A 97 -16.90 15.22 2.56
N ARG A 98 -15.98 15.94 1.90
CA ARG A 98 -16.34 17.01 0.95
C ARG A 98 -16.77 16.47 -0.40
N GLN A 99 -16.14 15.39 -0.86
CA GLN A 99 -16.49 14.74 -2.13
C GLN A 99 -17.81 13.99 -2.05
N TYR A 100 -18.12 13.40 -0.90
CA TYR A 100 -19.31 12.58 -0.66
C TYR A 100 -20.16 13.14 0.50
N PRO A 101 -20.82 14.30 0.32
CA PRO A 101 -21.53 14.98 1.40
C PRO A 101 -22.70 14.16 1.96
N ASP A 102 -23.35 13.36 1.11
CA ASP A 102 -24.47 12.49 1.50
C ASP A 102 -24.05 11.33 2.39
N ASN A 103 -22.75 11.01 2.42
CA ASN A 103 -22.21 9.94 3.24
C ASN A 103 -21.71 10.44 4.60
N LYS A 104 -22.07 11.66 5.05
CA LYS A 104 -21.51 12.21 6.30
C LYS A 104 -22.19 11.62 7.55
N PRO A 105 -21.41 11.09 8.54
CA PRO A 105 -19.96 10.97 8.55
C PRO A 105 -19.46 9.84 7.64
N TYR A 106 -18.44 10.11 6.83
CA TYR A 106 -17.94 9.15 5.81
C TYR A 106 -17.49 7.83 6.46
N TYR A 107 -16.94 7.91 7.66
CA TYR A 107 -16.61 6.75 8.50
C TYR A 107 -17.52 6.70 9.72
N SER A 108 -18.00 5.49 10.06
CA SER A 108 -18.69 5.26 11.33
C SER A 108 -17.74 5.43 12.51
N ALA A 109 -18.27 5.77 13.69
CA ALA A 109 -17.48 5.92 14.91
C ALA A 109 -16.74 4.62 15.28
N GLU A 110 -17.40 3.47 15.13
CA GLU A 110 -16.82 2.14 15.34
C GLU A 110 -15.62 1.88 14.41
N TYR A 111 -15.76 2.21 13.12
CA TYR A 111 -14.68 2.03 12.17
C TYR A 111 -13.49 2.95 12.48
N LEU A 112 -13.75 4.19 12.88
CA LEU A 112 -12.69 5.13 13.29
C LEU A 112 -11.91 4.60 14.51
N GLU A 113 -12.57 4.00 15.49
CA GLU A 113 -11.91 3.37 16.62
C GLU A 113 -11.03 2.19 16.19
N LYS A 114 -11.56 1.34 15.31
CA LYS A 114 -10.81 0.23 14.70
C LYS A 114 -9.54 0.71 14.00
N VAL A 115 -9.64 1.73 13.16
CA VAL A 115 -8.50 2.31 12.42
C VAL A 115 -7.48 2.94 13.36
N LYS A 116 -7.92 3.66 14.41
CA LYS A 116 -7.00 4.20 15.43
C LYS A 116 -6.22 3.09 16.14
N ASN A 117 -6.88 1.98 16.47
CA ASN A 117 -6.22 0.82 17.06
C ASN A 117 -5.19 0.20 16.10
N TRP A 118 -5.50 0.12 14.81
CA TRP A 118 -4.55 -0.29 13.78
C TRP A 118 -3.34 0.64 13.70
N HIS A 119 -3.56 1.97 13.65
CA HIS A 119 -2.47 2.96 13.63
C HIS A 119 -1.55 2.82 14.84
N ASN A 120 -2.12 2.59 16.03
CA ASN A 120 -1.32 2.38 17.24
C ASN A 120 -0.43 1.13 17.14
N LYS A 121 -0.91 0.04 16.53
CA LYS A 121 -0.09 -1.15 16.27
C LYS A 121 1.00 -0.86 15.23
N LEU A 122 0.66 -0.15 14.16
CA LEU A 122 1.58 0.20 13.07
C LEU A 122 2.75 1.09 13.53
N LYS A 123 2.53 1.98 14.51
CA LYS A 123 3.60 2.80 15.15
C LYS A 123 4.75 1.98 15.74
N ASN A 124 4.47 0.73 16.10
CA ASN A 124 5.45 -0.16 16.72
C ASN A 124 6.37 -0.85 15.70
N ILE A 125 6.02 -0.82 14.41
CA ILE A 125 6.88 -1.34 13.34
C ILE A 125 8.01 -0.33 13.10
N LYS A 126 9.25 -0.72 13.42
CA LYS A 126 10.44 0.14 13.25
C LYS A 126 11.23 -0.13 11.97
N THR A 127 10.89 -1.19 11.25
CA THR A 127 11.55 -1.55 10.00
C THR A 127 10.90 -0.84 8.80
N PRO A 128 11.63 -0.66 7.70
CA PRO A 128 11.05 -0.22 6.44
C PRO A 128 9.87 -1.10 6.05
N SER A 129 8.79 -0.48 5.59
CA SER A 129 7.53 -1.19 5.36
C SER A 129 6.93 -0.83 4.01
N VAL A 130 6.14 -1.74 3.46
CA VAL A 130 5.26 -1.46 2.30
C VAL A 130 3.83 -1.53 2.79
N PHE A 131 3.11 -0.43 2.67
CA PHE A 131 1.69 -0.35 3.02
C PHE A 131 0.87 -0.39 1.73
N ILE A 132 -0.18 -1.20 1.69
CA ILE A 132 -1.09 -1.26 0.55
C ILE A 132 -2.40 -0.59 0.94
N LEU A 133 -2.81 0.41 0.17
CA LEU A 133 -3.98 1.22 0.41
C LEU A 133 -4.93 1.14 -0.79
N THR A 134 -6.23 1.09 -0.49
CA THR A 134 -7.27 1.05 -1.51
C THR A 134 -8.04 2.38 -1.55
N ARG A 135 -8.14 2.95 -2.75
CA ARG A 135 -9.00 4.10 -3.07
C ARG A 135 -9.59 3.93 -4.46
N ASN A 136 -10.88 4.21 -4.61
CA ASN A 136 -11.61 3.86 -5.84
C ASN A 136 -11.71 5.03 -6.81
N GLY A 137 -11.72 6.26 -6.30
CA GLY A 137 -11.71 7.48 -7.09
C GLY A 137 -10.31 7.86 -7.57
N LYS A 138 -10.20 8.31 -8.82
CA LYS A 138 -8.94 8.86 -9.34
C LYS A 138 -8.50 10.10 -8.54
N GLU A 139 -9.45 10.95 -8.17
CA GLU A 139 -9.18 12.14 -7.36
C GLU A 139 -8.76 11.79 -5.93
N GLU A 140 -9.28 10.69 -5.35
CA GLU A 140 -8.84 10.17 -4.05
C GLU A 140 -7.37 9.73 -4.10
N ILE A 141 -7.02 8.94 -5.12
CA ILE A 141 -5.64 8.48 -5.33
C ILE A 141 -4.71 9.68 -5.55
N LYS A 142 -5.12 10.63 -6.39
CA LYS A 142 -4.34 11.84 -6.67
C LYS A 142 -4.14 12.68 -5.41
N TYR A 143 -5.19 12.90 -4.63
CA TYR A 143 -5.12 13.64 -3.37
C TYR A 143 -4.07 13.04 -2.43
N LEU A 144 -4.04 11.72 -2.28
CA LEU A 144 -3.06 11.05 -1.45
C LEU A 144 -1.63 11.22 -1.97
N ILE A 145 -1.39 11.08 -3.28
CA ILE A 145 -0.05 11.25 -3.85
C ILE A 145 0.48 12.67 -3.62
N ASP A 146 -0.38 13.67 -3.83
CA ASP A 146 0.02 15.07 -3.78
C ASP A 146 0.26 15.55 -2.34
N ASN A 147 -0.43 14.97 -1.36
CA ASN A 147 -0.46 15.47 0.02
C ASN A 147 0.22 14.56 1.04
N LEU A 148 0.41 13.28 0.74
CA LEU A 148 0.86 12.30 1.73
C LEU A 148 2.37 12.04 1.62
N LYS A 149 3.12 12.62 2.56
CA LYS A 149 4.56 12.35 2.79
C LYS A 149 4.80 11.52 4.06
N THR A 150 3.88 11.61 5.00
CA THR A 150 3.90 10.89 6.28
C THR A 150 2.48 10.43 6.56
N ILE A 151 2.31 9.13 6.86
CA ILE A 151 1.01 8.52 7.20
C ILE A 151 0.66 8.72 8.67
N ASP A 152 -0.59 8.44 9.06
CA ASP A 152 -1.16 8.74 10.39
C ASP A 152 -0.35 8.18 11.58
N TRP A 153 0.41 7.10 11.39
CA TRP A 153 1.28 6.53 12.41
C TRP A 153 2.72 7.08 12.42
N GLY A 154 2.99 8.17 11.70
CA GLY A 154 4.26 8.90 11.76
C GLY A 154 5.36 8.36 10.86
N THR A 155 5.07 7.38 10.01
CA THR A 155 6.06 6.81 9.08
C THR A 155 6.10 7.62 7.78
N ALA A 156 7.29 8.09 7.41
CA ALA A 156 7.51 8.71 6.11
C ALA A 156 7.41 7.68 4.98
N VAL A 157 6.70 8.02 3.90
CA VAL A 157 6.47 7.12 2.78
C VAL A 157 6.67 7.81 1.44
N ASN A 158 7.10 7.03 0.46
CA ASN A 158 6.97 7.37 -0.95
C ASN A 158 5.77 6.64 -1.55
N CYS A 159 4.90 7.41 -2.21
CA CYS A 159 3.65 6.91 -2.79
C CYS A 159 3.87 6.36 -4.20
N PHE A 160 3.32 5.18 -4.47
CA PHE A 160 3.35 4.52 -5.77
C PHE A 160 1.94 4.14 -6.20
N VAL A 161 1.56 4.54 -7.41
CA VAL A 161 0.26 4.17 -7.97
C VAL A 161 0.34 2.80 -8.62
N PHE A 162 -0.56 1.93 -8.22
CA PHE A 162 -0.79 0.65 -8.84
C PHE A 162 -1.96 0.75 -9.82
N GLU A 163 -1.62 0.74 -11.11
CA GLU A 163 -2.58 0.66 -12.20
C GLU A 163 -2.50 -0.75 -12.78
N GLY A 164 -3.34 -1.65 -12.25
CA GLY A 164 -3.56 -3.00 -12.75
C GLY A 164 -4.65 -3.06 -13.79
#